data_AF-A0A927TEU7-F1
#
_entry.id   AF-A0A927TEU7-F1
#
_cell.length_a   1.000
_cell.length_b   1.000
_cell.length_c   1.000
_cell.angle_alpha   90.00
_cell.angle_beta   90.00
_cell.angle_gamma   90.00
#
_symmetry.space_group_name_H-M   'P 1'
#
loop_
_entity.id
_entity.type
_entity.pdbx_description
1 polymer ?
#
loop_
_entity_poly.entity_id
_entity_poly.type
_entity_poly.pdbx_seq_one_letter_code
_entity_poly.pdbx_strand_id
1 'polypeptide(L)'
;MKVLKGISLFFIYPLIMLLVGFLCGLQTERFFYPGKEQKQEITQESSLSVSPKRETTKDMVTVTSQRERLTADTKYWVEEVDVLRKTSVETQRPLPSQYIGMDREQFLAMMENYQSAPPLNELEQGFESLEVLAFSGEQVRVRMNYRYVQPGQGFYLAVIDHEVVVYLEDKETVYINDTGIMLDTLPEDMQLKIIEMHYIEGEGNLYSFLETYSS
;
A
#
# COMPACT_ATOMS: atom_id res chain seq x y z
N MET A 1 -11.69 58.33 24.19
CA MET A 1 -11.66 56.89 24.51
C MET A 1 -12.20 56.08 23.33
N LYS A 2 -11.36 55.45 22.50
CA LYS A 2 -11.82 54.55 21.40
C LYS A 2 -10.69 53.69 20.78
N VAL A 3 -9.71 53.26 21.56
CA VAL A 3 -8.60 52.38 21.06
C VAL A 3 -8.63 50.96 21.65
N LEU A 4 -9.61 50.64 22.50
CA LEU A 4 -9.71 49.33 23.15
C LEU A 4 -10.39 48.21 22.33
N LYS A 5 -10.85 48.47 21.09
CA LYS A 5 -11.58 47.47 20.29
C LYS A 5 -10.72 46.69 19.28
N GLY A 6 -9.48 47.10 19.03
CA GLY A 6 -8.61 46.46 18.02
C GLY A 6 -7.82 45.25 18.52
N ILE A 7 -7.41 45.25 19.80
CA ILE A 7 -6.58 44.18 20.37
C ILE A 7 -7.37 42.90 20.66
N SER A 8 -8.68 43.00 20.96
CA SER A 8 -9.45 41.79 21.27
C SER A 8 -9.74 40.94 20.03
N LEU A 9 -9.88 41.53 18.83
CA LEU A 9 -10.21 40.77 17.62
C LEU A 9 -9.10 39.77 17.25
N PHE A 10 -7.82 40.16 17.45
CA PHE A 10 -6.66 39.33 17.13
C PHE A 10 -6.54 38.10 18.05
N PHE A 11 -7.10 38.16 19.27
CA PHE A 11 -7.15 37.02 20.20
C PHE A 11 -8.46 36.21 20.09
N ILE A 12 -9.56 36.85 19.71
CA ILE A 12 -10.86 36.18 19.57
C ILE A 12 -10.89 35.29 18.31
N TYR A 13 -10.31 35.75 17.19
CA TYR A 13 -10.29 34.96 15.95
C TYR A 13 -9.55 33.62 16.07
N PRO A 14 -8.32 33.54 16.62
CA PRO A 14 -7.65 32.25 16.81
C PRO A 14 -8.37 31.36 17.82
N LEU A 15 -9.02 31.94 18.84
CA LEU A 15 -9.81 31.17 19.80
C LEU A 15 -11.04 30.52 19.14
N ILE A 16 -11.73 31.27 18.26
CA ILE A 16 -12.88 30.75 17.50
C ILE A 16 -12.41 29.70 16.50
N MET A 17 -11.32 29.93 15.76
CA MET A 17 -10.78 28.95 14.81
C MET A 17 -10.32 27.66 15.50
N LEU A 18 -9.74 27.76 16.70
CA LEU A 18 -9.39 26.60 17.52
C LEU A 18 -10.63 25.82 17.95
N LEU A 19 -11.70 26.52 18.34
CA LEU A 19 -12.95 25.89 18.76
C LEU A 19 -13.67 25.20 17.60
N VAL A 20 -13.70 25.84 16.42
CA VAL A 20 -14.24 25.26 15.19
C VAL A 20 -13.42 24.07 14.72
N GLY A 21 -12.08 24.16 14.75
CA GLY A 21 -11.19 23.06 14.40
C GLY A 21 -11.36 21.85 15.34
N PHE A 22 -11.51 22.09 16.64
CA PHE A 22 -11.79 21.04 17.62
C PHE A 22 -13.13 20.35 17.37
N LEU A 23 -14.19 21.11 17.08
CA LEU A 23 -15.51 20.55 16.76
C LEU A 23 -15.48 19.73 15.46
N CYS A 24 -14.79 20.23 14.43
CA CYS A 24 -14.61 19.52 13.16
C CYS A 24 -13.83 18.21 13.37
N GLY A 25 -12.74 18.25 14.15
CA GLY A 25 -11.92 17.08 14.49
C GLY A 25 -12.71 15.99 15.22
N LEU A 26 -13.57 16.36 16.16
CA LEU A 26 -14.47 15.41 16.84
C LEU A 26 -15.49 14.79 15.86
N GLN A 27 -15.98 15.56 14.89
CA GLN A 27 -16.96 15.08 13.94
C GLN A 27 -16.34 14.16 12.86
N THR A 28 -15.06 14.37 12.51
CA THR A 28 -14.33 13.51 11.56
C THR A 28 -14.07 12.09 12.09
N GLU A 29 -13.99 11.87 13.40
CA GLU A 29 -13.84 10.51 13.97
C GLU A 29 -14.99 9.58 13.54
N ARG A 30 -16.23 10.10 13.46
CA ARG A 30 -17.40 9.31 13.04
C ARG A 30 -17.47 9.04 11.54
N PHE A 31 -16.86 9.91 10.72
CA PHE A 31 -16.84 9.76 9.26
C PHE A 31 -15.68 8.87 8.77
N PHE A 32 -14.48 9.05 9.34
CA PHE A 32 -13.29 8.28 8.97
C PHE A 32 -13.19 6.92 9.69
N TYR A 33 -13.81 6.76 10.87
CA TYR A 33 -13.77 5.52 11.66
C TYR A 33 -15.16 5.07 12.16
N PRO A 34 -16.08 4.67 11.26
CA PRO A 34 -17.35 4.10 11.67
C PRO A 34 -17.14 2.75 12.39
N GLY A 35 -17.43 2.66 13.70
CA GLY A 35 -17.41 1.40 14.46
C GLY A 35 -16.92 1.45 15.92
N LYS A 36 -16.36 2.57 16.41
CA LYS A 36 -15.78 2.65 17.77
C LYS A 36 -16.81 2.67 18.92
N GLU A 37 -18.04 3.13 18.71
CA GLU A 37 -19.00 3.37 19.81
C GLU A 37 -19.69 2.11 20.36
N GLN A 38 -19.52 0.94 19.75
CA GLN A 38 -20.20 -0.29 20.17
C GLN A 38 -19.54 -1.03 21.35
N LYS A 39 -18.43 -0.51 21.92
CA LYS A 39 -17.63 -1.22 22.94
C LYS A 39 -17.82 -0.75 24.39
N GLN A 40 -18.60 0.31 24.66
CA GLN A 40 -18.66 0.89 26.02
C GLN A 40 -19.86 0.49 26.90
N GLU A 41 -20.80 -0.35 26.45
CA GLU A 41 -21.95 -0.77 27.28
C GLU A 41 -21.86 -2.18 27.90
N ILE A 42 -20.78 -2.95 27.67
CA ILE A 42 -20.65 -4.30 28.25
C ILE A 42 -19.54 -4.31 29.31
N THR A 43 -19.69 -3.54 30.38
CA THR A 43 -18.85 -3.68 31.59
C THR A 43 -19.65 -3.31 32.84
N GLN A 44 -20.77 -3.98 33.07
CA GLN A 44 -21.33 -4.12 34.42
C GLN A 44 -22.43 -5.17 34.41
N GLU A 45 -22.06 -6.43 34.63
CA GLU A 45 -22.85 -7.44 35.35
C GLU A 45 -22.17 -8.81 35.19
N SER A 46 -21.47 -9.24 36.23
CA SER A 46 -21.47 -10.63 36.74
C SER A 46 -20.36 -10.78 37.77
N SER A 47 -20.55 -10.15 38.92
CA SER A 47 -19.88 -10.52 40.16
C SER A 47 -20.87 -11.30 41.02
N LEU A 48 -20.67 -12.62 41.14
CA LEU A 48 -20.82 -13.49 42.33
C LEU A 48 -21.25 -14.91 41.93
N SER A 49 -20.34 -15.86 42.09
CA SER A 49 -20.63 -17.07 42.86
C SER A 49 -19.31 -17.78 43.22
N VAL A 50 -19.23 -18.14 44.50
CA VAL A 50 -18.08 -18.64 45.23
C VAL A 50 -18.02 -20.18 45.14
N SER A 51 -16.84 -20.73 44.77
CA SER A 51 -16.09 -21.95 45.24
C SER A 51 -16.84 -23.25 45.68
N PRO A 52 -16.17 -24.41 45.93
CA PRO A 52 -14.82 -24.90 45.57
C PRO A 52 -14.79 -26.37 45.05
N LYS A 53 -13.60 -26.88 44.67
CA LYS A 53 -12.98 -28.17 45.11
C LYS A 53 -12.20 -28.91 44.00
N ARG A 54 -10.97 -29.30 44.37
CA ARG A 54 -10.04 -30.21 43.65
C ARG A 54 -10.62 -31.63 43.51
N GLU A 55 -10.37 -32.29 42.38
CA GLU A 55 -9.56 -33.52 42.23
C GLU A 55 -9.89 -34.24 40.91
N THR A 56 -8.84 -34.39 40.10
CA THR A 56 -8.38 -35.58 39.37
C THR A 56 -9.35 -36.46 38.56
N THR A 57 -8.86 -36.75 37.34
CA THR A 57 -9.01 -37.96 36.50
C THR A 57 -10.15 -38.08 35.47
N LYS A 58 -9.67 -38.42 34.26
CA LYS A 58 -10.27 -39.21 33.16
C LYS A 58 -11.08 -38.47 32.10
N ASP A 59 -10.43 -38.36 30.95
CA ASP A 59 -10.97 -38.63 29.61
C ASP A 59 -12.45 -38.37 29.42
N MET A 60 -12.75 -37.14 29.03
CA MET A 60 -13.81 -36.87 28.07
C MET A 60 -13.20 -35.97 27.01
N VAL A 61 -12.93 -36.57 25.84
CA VAL A 61 -12.77 -35.83 24.60
C VAL A 61 -14.12 -35.20 24.31
N THR A 62 -14.36 -34.01 24.86
CA THR A 62 -15.36 -33.10 24.33
C THR A 62 -14.87 -32.71 22.95
N VAL A 63 -15.43 -33.35 21.91
CA VAL A 63 -15.46 -32.77 20.56
C VAL A 63 -16.39 -31.57 20.63
N THR A 64 -15.95 -30.53 21.32
CA THR A 64 -16.40 -29.18 21.03
C THR A 64 -15.72 -28.88 19.71
N SER A 65 -16.47 -28.94 18.61
CA SER A 65 -16.08 -28.28 17.37
C SER A 65 -16.08 -26.78 17.68
N GLN A 66 -15.05 -26.34 18.40
CA GLN A 66 -14.79 -24.95 18.68
C GLN A 66 -14.35 -24.41 17.33
N ARG A 67 -15.22 -23.63 16.68
CA ARG A 67 -14.87 -23.00 15.41
C ARG A 67 -13.53 -22.33 15.59
N GLU A 68 -12.54 -22.78 14.82
CA GLU A 68 -11.20 -22.21 14.88
C GLU A 68 -11.31 -20.72 14.55
N ARG A 69 -10.84 -19.91 15.49
CA ARG A 69 -10.82 -18.46 15.38
C ARG A 69 -9.38 -18.00 15.44
N LEU A 70 -9.10 -16.93 14.72
CA LEU A 70 -7.81 -16.30 14.75
C LEU A 70 -7.59 -15.60 16.09
N THR A 71 -6.37 -15.65 16.59
CA THR A 71 -5.95 -15.07 17.86
C THR A 71 -4.67 -14.24 17.63
N ALA A 72 -4.21 -13.52 18.64
CA ALA A 72 -3.03 -12.65 18.51
C ALA A 72 -1.72 -13.42 18.29
N ASP A 73 -1.70 -14.70 18.66
CA ASP A 73 -0.61 -15.66 18.51
C ASP A 73 -0.66 -16.45 17.19
N THR A 74 -1.73 -16.32 16.41
CA THR A 74 -1.82 -16.94 15.09
C THR A 74 -0.71 -16.42 14.17
N LYS A 75 0.04 -17.34 13.56
CA LYS A 75 1.12 -17.00 12.62
C LYS A 75 0.53 -16.63 11.27
N TYR A 76 0.82 -15.42 10.80
CA TYR A 76 0.35 -14.95 9.50
C TYR A 76 1.50 -14.96 8.48
N TRP A 77 1.34 -15.78 7.44
CA TRP A 77 2.30 -15.95 6.36
C TRP A 77 1.73 -15.35 5.07
N VAL A 78 2.52 -14.47 4.45
CA VAL A 78 2.20 -13.88 3.15
C VAL A 78 3.23 -14.36 2.13
N GLU A 79 2.76 -15.03 1.09
CA GLU A 79 3.55 -15.41 -0.07
C GLU A 79 3.27 -14.41 -1.20
N GLU A 80 4.25 -13.58 -1.54
CA GLU A 80 4.16 -12.68 -2.68
C GLU A 80 4.76 -13.35 -3.92
N VAL A 81 4.00 -13.39 -5.02
CA VAL A 81 4.40 -14.09 -6.25
C VAL A 81 4.47 -13.08 -7.40
N ASP A 82 5.64 -12.99 -8.03
CA ASP A 82 5.78 -12.32 -9.33
C ASP A 82 5.33 -13.31 -10.41
N VAL A 83 4.18 -13.04 -11.03
CA VAL A 83 3.55 -13.91 -12.03
C VAL A 83 4.37 -13.98 -13.32
N LEU A 84 5.13 -12.94 -13.65
CA LEU A 84 5.95 -12.90 -14.86
C LEU A 84 7.26 -13.66 -14.67
N ARG A 85 7.96 -13.40 -13.56
CA ARG A 85 9.27 -14.03 -13.27
C ARG A 85 9.13 -15.43 -12.66
N LYS A 86 7.92 -15.81 -12.22
CA LYS A 86 7.64 -17.06 -11.48
C LYS A 86 8.50 -17.19 -10.23
N THR A 87 8.82 -16.06 -9.60
CA THR A 87 9.56 -15.98 -8.34
C THR A 87 8.59 -15.70 -7.21
N SER A 88 8.83 -16.27 -6.03
CA SER A 88 8.03 -15.98 -4.85
C SER A 88 8.88 -15.66 -3.63
N VAL A 89 8.33 -14.84 -2.74
CA VAL A 89 8.93 -14.49 -1.46
C VAL A 89 7.90 -14.75 -0.37
N GLU A 90 8.26 -15.61 0.58
CA GLU A 90 7.42 -15.90 1.76
C GLU A 90 7.91 -15.09 2.96
N THR A 91 6.99 -14.32 3.56
CA THR A 91 7.27 -13.46 4.70
C THR A 91 6.29 -13.71 5.82
N GLN A 92 6.79 -13.95 7.03
CA GLN A 92 5.96 -13.95 8.24
C GLN A 92 5.69 -12.51 8.68
N ARG A 93 4.42 -12.17 8.88
CA ARG A 93 3.97 -10.88 9.40
C ARG A 93 3.20 -11.08 10.70
N PRO A 94 3.12 -10.05 11.57
CA PRO A 94 2.15 -10.07 12.66
C PRO A 94 0.73 -10.11 12.07
N LEU A 95 -0.16 -10.91 12.67
CA LEU A 95 -1.56 -10.93 12.24
C LEU A 95 -2.18 -9.55 12.46
N PRO A 96 -2.73 -8.90 11.42
CA PRO A 96 -3.47 -7.65 11.58
C PRO A 96 -4.58 -7.78 12.61
N SER A 97 -4.69 -6.78 13.49
CA SER A 97 -5.64 -6.79 14.60
C SER A 97 -7.10 -6.94 14.14
N GLN A 98 -7.41 -6.45 12.95
CA GLN A 98 -8.73 -6.57 12.31
C GLN A 98 -9.14 -8.03 12.04
N TYR A 99 -8.20 -8.98 11.95
CA TYR A 99 -8.51 -10.39 11.72
C TYR A 99 -8.66 -11.19 13.01
N ILE A 100 -8.27 -10.63 14.16
CA ILE A 100 -8.34 -11.33 15.45
C ILE A 100 -9.81 -11.58 15.80
N GLY A 101 -10.11 -12.82 16.18
CA GLY A 101 -11.45 -13.30 16.52
C GLY A 101 -12.28 -13.75 15.31
N MET A 102 -11.80 -13.51 14.08
CA MET A 102 -12.49 -13.98 12.88
C MET A 102 -12.45 -15.50 12.79
N ASP A 103 -13.57 -16.09 12.39
CA ASP A 103 -13.60 -17.46 11.90
C ASP A 103 -13.23 -17.53 10.41
N ARG A 104 -13.18 -18.75 9.88
CA ARG A 104 -12.78 -19.00 8.49
C ARG A 104 -13.66 -18.24 7.48
N GLU A 105 -14.96 -18.21 7.70
CA GLU A 105 -15.93 -17.59 6.78
C GLU A 105 -15.76 -16.07 6.76
N GLN A 106 -15.64 -15.47 7.95
CA GLN A 106 -15.38 -14.04 8.10
C GLN A 106 -14.04 -13.64 7.48
N PHE A 107 -12.99 -14.43 7.70
CA PHE A 107 -11.67 -14.15 7.14
C PHE A 107 -11.69 -14.24 5.60
N LEU A 108 -12.33 -15.26 5.03
CA LEU A 108 -12.45 -15.40 3.58
C LEU A 108 -13.24 -14.25 2.95
N ALA A 109 -14.35 -13.84 3.56
CA ALA A 109 -15.12 -12.68 3.10
C ALA A 109 -14.30 -11.39 3.16
N MET A 110 -13.47 -11.23 4.19
CA MET A 110 -12.56 -10.09 4.30
C MET A 110 -11.48 -10.10 3.20
N MET A 111 -10.97 -11.28 2.84
CA MET A 111 -10.00 -11.44 1.76
C MET A 111 -10.62 -11.18 0.37
N GLU A 112 -11.86 -11.58 0.16
CA GLU A 112 -12.62 -11.27 -1.06
C GLU A 112 -12.89 -9.75 -1.19
N ASN A 113 -13.24 -9.09 -0.09
CA ASN A 113 -13.36 -7.64 -0.06
C ASN A 113 -12.01 -6.95 -0.36
N TYR A 114 -10.91 -7.47 0.18
CA TYR A 114 -9.57 -6.95 -0.12
C TYR A 114 -9.25 -7.05 -1.62
N GLN A 115 -9.57 -8.18 -2.25
CA GLN A 115 -9.31 -8.39 -3.67
C GLN A 115 -10.20 -7.51 -4.56
N SER A 116 -11.46 -7.26 -4.17
CA SER A 116 -12.37 -6.41 -4.94
C SER A 116 -12.09 -4.90 -4.77
N ALA A 117 -11.51 -4.50 -3.64
CA ALA A 117 -11.14 -3.12 -3.34
C ALA A 117 -9.74 -3.04 -2.70
N PRO A 118 -8.67 -3.33 -3.47
CA PRO A 118 -7.31 -3.31 -2.96
C PRO A 118 -6.86 -1.89 -2.60
N PRO A 119 -6.00 -1.72 -1.57
CA PRO A 119 -5.45 -0.41 -1.22
C PRO A 119 -4.47 0.09 -2.30
N LEU A 120 -4.23 1.41 -2.32
CA LEU A 120 -3.41 2.07 -3.36
C LEU A 120 -2.02 1.44 -3.51
N ASN A 121 -1.33 1.15 -2.40
CA ASN A 121 0.01 0.54 -2.43
C ASN A 121 0.04 -0.80 -3.20
N GLU A 122 -1.02 -1.62 -3.08
CA GLU A 122 -1.12 -2.89 -3.79
C GLU A 122 -1.37 -2.66 -5.29
N LEU A 123 -2.20 -1.67 -5.62
CA LEU A 123 -2.45 -1.28 -7.01
C LEU A 123 -1.18 -0.76 -7.70
N GLU A 124 -0.41 0.09 -7.01
CA GLU A 124 0.87 0.62 -7.51
C GLU A 124 1.91 -0.48 -7.73
N GLN A 125 1.87 -1.54 -6.92
CA GLN A 125 2.72 -2.71 -7.07
C GLN A 125 2.24 -3.69 -8.16
N GLY A 126 1.07 -3.45 -8.75
CA GLY A 126 0.52 -4.33 -9.79
C GLY A 126 -0.17 -5.57 -9.24
N PHE A 127 -0.84 -5.46 -8.09
CA PHE A 127 -1.66 -6.54 -7.53
C PHE A 127 -2.65 -7.10 -8.56
N GLU A 128 -2.64 -8.42 -8.72
CA GLU A 128 -3.48 -9.15 -9.68
C GLU A 128 -4.55 -10.01 -8.98
N SER A 129 -4.18 -10.74 -7.93
CA SER A 129 -5.12 -11.59 -7.19
C SER A 129 -4.61 -11.99 -5.81
N LEU A 130 -5.54 -12.47 -4.96
CA LEU A 130 -5.25 -12.99 -3.62
C LEU A 130 -5.89 -14.36 -3.43
N GLU A 131 -5.17 -15.27 -2.81
CA GLU A 131 -5.67 -16.61 -2.51
C GLU A 131 -5.34 -17.01 -1.06
N VAL A 132 -6.31 -17.60 -0.36
CA VAL A 132 -6.08 -18.17 0.97
C VAL A 132 -5.68 -19.62 0.85
N LEU A 133 -4.40 -19.92 1.13
CA LEU A 133 -3.84 -21.27 1.02
C LEU A 133 -4.13 -22.14 2.25
N ALA A 134 -4.08 -21.54 3.44
CA ALA A 134 -4.33 -22.23 4.69
C ALA A 134 -5.00 -21.31 5.71
N PHE A 135 -5.89 -21.89 6.51
CA PHE A 135 -6.54 -21.21 7.62
C PHE A 135 -6.65 -22.18 8.80
N SER A 136 -6.08 -21.80 9.94
CA SER A 136 -6.32 -22.40 11.24
C SER A 136 -6.13 -21.37 12.36
N GLY A 137 -6.53 -21.73 13.58
CA GLY A 137 -6.23 -20.90 14.75
C GLY A 137 -4.73 -20.69 15.01
N GLU A 138 -3.88 -21.61 14.55
CA GLU A 138 -2.42 -21.53 14.73
C GLU A 138 -1.71 -20.80 13.58
N GLN A 139 -2.20 -20.94 12.36
CA GLN A 139 -1.56 -20.37 11.17
C GLN A 139 -2.54 -20.01 10.07
N VAL A 140 -2.26 -18.89 9.39
CA VAL A 140 -2.94 -18.46 8.19
C VAL A 140 -1.90 -18.19 7.12
N ARG A 141 -2.11 -18.73 5.92
CA ARG A 141 -1.25 -18.52 4.77
C ARG A 141 -2.04 -17.94 3.61
N VAL A 142 -1.60 -16.78 3.13
CA VAL A 142 -2.20 -16.06 2.02
C VAL A 142 -1.15 -15.90 0.93
N ARG A 143 -1.56 -16.11 -0.32
CA ARG A 143 -0.77 -15.81 -1.51
C ARG A 143 -1.30 -14.54 -2.14
N MET A 144 -0.41 -13.62 -2.46
CA MET A 144 -0.70 -12.39 -3.20
C MET A 144 0.09 -12.47 -4.52
N ASN A 145 -0.64 -12.46 -5.63
CA ASN A 145 -0.06 -12.51 -6.96
C ASN A 145 0.07 -11.09 -7.50
N TYR A 146 1.26 -10.75 -7.95
CA TYR A 146 1.60 -9.45 -8.52
C TYR A 146 2.06 -9.63 -9.96
N ARG A 147 1.57 -8.75 -10.82
CA ARG A 147 2.08 -8.52 -12.15
C ARG A 147 2.90 -7.24 -12.12
N TYR A 148 4.14 -7.37 -11.64
CA TYR A 148 5.08 -6.26 -11.68
C TYR A 148 5.35 -5.89 -13.15
N VAL A 149 4.80 -4.76 -13.59
CA VAL A 149 5.34 -4.07 -14.75
C VAL A 149 6.76 -3.66 -14.36
N GLN A 150 7.74 -4.28 -15.00
CA GLN A 150 9.09 -3.73 -14.92
C GLN A 150 8.95 -2.30 -15.45
N PRO A 151 9.51 -1.27 -14.78
CA PRO A 151 9.77 -0.04 -15.48
C PRO A 151 10.57 -0.49 -16.68
N GLY A 152 9.97 -0.43 -17.87
CA GLY A 152 10.69 -0.89 -19.02
C GLY A 152 11.90 0.03 -19.10
N GLN A 153 13.06 -0.58 -19.23
CA GLN A 153 14.32 0.16 -19.20
C GLN A 153 14.52 0.85 -20.54
N GLY A 154 13.46 1.03 -21.33
CA GLY A 154 13.45 1.74 -22.58
C GLY A 154 13.53 3.24 -22.37
N PHE A 155 14.25 3.89 -23.27
CA PHE A 155 14.36 5.33 -23.32
C PHE A 155 13.98 5.79 -24.72
N TYR A 156 13.37 6.96 -24.81
CA TYR A 156 13.09 7.62 -26.08
C TYR A 156 14.02 8.81 -26.25
N LEU A 157 14.74 8.86 -27.36
CA LEU A 157 15.49 10.03 -27.76
C LEU A 157 14.58 10.96 -28.56
N ALA A 158 14.47 12.19 -28.11
CA ALA A 158 13.76 13.26 -28.81
C ALA A 158 14.69 14.47 -28.99
N VAL A 159 14.21 15.49 -29.71
CA VAL A 159 14.96 16.73 -29.92
C VAL A 159 14.20 17.89 -29.34
N ILE A 160 14.89 18.68 -28.51
CA ILE A 160 14.40 19.93 -27.95
C ILE A 160 15.50 20.97 -28.18
N ASP A 161 15.14 22.13 -28.74
CA ASP A 161 16.10 23.22 -29.00
C ASP A 161 17.35 22.80 -29.80
N HIS A 162 17.20 21.84 -30.73
CA HIS A 162 18.28 21.22 -31.53
C HIS A 162 19.25 20.32 -30.76
N GLU A 163 18.96 20.05 -29.48
CA GLU A 163 19.72 19.13 -28.63
C GLU A 163 18.93 17.84 -28.42
N VAL A 164 19.65 16.71 -28.31
CA VAL A 164 19.05 15.42 -28.02
C VAL A 164 18.67 15.35 -26.53
N VAL A 165 17.42 14.99 -26.25
CA VAL A 165 16.87 14.84 -24.90
C VAL A 165 16.37 13.41 -24.73
N VAL A 166 16.59 12.85 -23.54
CA VAL A 166 16.20 11.48 -23.20
C VAL A 166 14.92 11.49 -22.37
N TYR A 167 13.89 10.81 -22.85
CA TYR A 167 12.64 10.55 -22.15
C TYR A 167 12.58 9.12 -21.63
N LEU A 168 11.81 8.90 -20.57
CA LEU A 168 11.40 7.56 -20.13
C LEU A 168 10.39 6.95 -21.13
N GLU A 169 10.03 5.68 -20.93
CA GLU A 169 9.07 4.97 -21.80
C GLU A 169 7.70 5.65 -21.91
N ASP A 170 7.32 6.44 -20.91
CA ASP A 170 6.07 7.21 -20.90
C ASP A 170 6.05 8.36 -21.92
N LYS A 171 7.20 8.74 -22.50
CA LYS A 171 7.39 9.87 -23.43
C LYS A 171 6.98 11.22 -22.86
N GLU A 172 6.78 11.30 -21.55
CA GLU A 172 6.34 12.49 -20.83
C GLU A 172 7.42 12.94 -19.84
N THR A 173 7.99 11.99 -19.10
CA THR A 173 9.00 12.25 -18.09
C THR A 173 10.38 12.33 -18.74
N VAL A 174 11.02 13.49 -18.60
CA VAL A 174 12.40 13.69 -19.03
C VAL A 174 13.35 12.97 -18.07
N TYR A 175 14.20 12.09 -18.61
CA TYR A 175 15.27 11.41 -17.88
C TYR A 175 16.55 12.24 -17.85
N ILE A 176 17.03 12.69 -19.03
CA ILE A 176 18.22 13.54 -19.17
C ILE A 176 17.87 14.67 -20.12
N ASN A 177 17.94 15.90 -19.62
CA ASN A 177 17.67 17.13 -20.37
C ASN A 177 18.90 17.67 -21.11
N ASP A 178 20.09 17.55 -20.52
CA ASP A 178 21.32 18.16 -21.05
C ASP A 178 22.30 17.05 -21.47
N THR A 179 22.17 16.53 -22.70
CA THR A 179 23.10 15.52 -23.22
C THR A 179 24.35 16.15 -23.83
N GLY A 180 24.30 17.43 -24.19
CA GLY A 180 25.34 18.15 -24.92
C GLY A 180 25.45 17.76 -26.40
N ILE A 181 24.58 16.87 -26.89
CA ILE A 181 24.65 16.33 -28.25
C ILE A 181 23.68 17.11 -29.14
N MET A 182 24.24 17.89 -30.07
CA MET A 182 23.43 18.58 -31.08
C MET A 182 22.94 17.59 -32.13
N LEU A 183 21.71 17.75 -32.60
CA LEU A 183 21.14 16.89 -33.64
C LEU A 183 22.00 16.94 -34.92
N ASP A 184 22.45 18.14 -35.29
CA ASP A 184 23.18 18.39 -36.54
C ASP A 184 24.56 17.70 -36.58
N THR A 185 25.14 17.36 -35.43
CA THR A 185 26.40 16.62 -35.33
C THR A 185 26.25 15.11 -35.56
N LEU A 186 25.02 14.60 -35.52
CA LEU A 186 24.74 13.18 -35.73
C LEU A 186 24.66 12.85 -37.23
N PRO A 187 24.90 11.58 -37.62
CA PRO A 187 24.63 11.12 -38.98
C PRO A 187 23.16 11.33 -39.39
N GLU A 188 22.91 11.68 -40.66
CA GLU A 188 21.56 11.98 -41.17
C GLU A 188 20.54 10.85 -40.89
N ASP A 189 20.97 9.59 -40.91
CA ASP A 189 20.10 8.45 -40.60
C ASP A 189 19.69 8.39 -39.13
N MET A 190 20.58 8.80 -38.22
CA MET A 190 20.30 8.91 -36.79
C MET A 190 19.44 10.13 -36.48
N GLN A 191 19.67 11.25 -37.17
CA GLN A 191 18.84 12.44 -37.02
C GLN A 191 17.36 12.12 -37.30
N LEU A 192 17.08 11.45 -38.43
CA LEU A 192 15.72 11.03 -38.79
C LEU A 192 15.09 10.10 -37.75
N LYS A 193 15.85 9.13 -37.24
CA LYS A 193 15.36 8.22 -36.19
C LYS A 193 14.98 8.97 -34.91
N ILE A 194 15.79 9.95 -34.50
CA ILE A 194 15.54 10.71 -33.27
C ILE A 194 14.35 11.67 -33.46
N ILE A 195 14.19 12.26 -34.66
CA ILE A 195 12.99 13.03 -35.02
C ILE A 195 11.72 12.17 -34.92
N GLU A 196 11.81 10.88 -35.26
CA GLU A 196 10.73 9.90 -35.10
C GLU A 196 10.59 9.34 -33.66
N MET A 197 11.29 9.92 -32.69
CA MET A 197 11.41 9.44 -31.31
C MET A 197 12.00 8.03 -31.24
N HIS A 198 13.31 7.96 -31.44
CA HIS A 198 14.05 6.69 -31.45
C HIS A 198 13.97 6.00 -30.08
N TYR A 199 13.62 4.71 -30.08
CA TYR A 199 13.60 3.88 -28.88
C TYR A 199 14.95 3.19 -28.67
N ILE A 200 15.46 3.25 -27.44
CA ILE A 200 16.64 2.53 -26.98
C ILE A 200 16.26 1.64 -25.81
N GLU A 201 16.59 0.35 -25.90
CA GLU A 201 16.34 -0.60 -24.83
C GLU A 201 17.50 -0.62 -23.83
N GLY A 202 17.21 -0.36 -22.56
CA GLY A 202 18.16 -0.49 -21.46
C GLY A 202 19.07 0.72 -21.27
N GLU A 203 19.43 0.99 -20.02
CA GLU A 203 20.30 2.10 -19.63
C GLU A 203 21.73 1.93 -20.18
N GLY A 204 22.24 0.70 -20.27
CA GLY A 204 23.58 0.44 -20.82
C GLY A 204 23.72 0.82 -22.30
N ASN A 205 22.69 0.56 -23.11
CA ASN A 205 22.69 0.94 -24.53
C ASN A 205 22.53 2.46 -24.69
N LEU A 206 21.73 3.10 -23.82
CA LEU A 206 21.59 4.55 -23.79
C LEU A 206 22.95 5.21 -23.53
N TYR A 207 23.67 4.82 -22.47
CA TYR A 207 24.97 5.44 -22.19
C TYR A 207 26.01 5.15 -23.27
N SER A 208 26.03 3.94 -23.83
CA SER A 208 26.92 3.61 -24.96
C SER A 208 26.66 4.53 -26.16
N PHE A 209 25.39 4.85 -26.43
CA PHE A 209 25.01 5.81 -27.46
C PHE A 209 25.49 7.22 -27.12
N LEU A 210 25.21 7.70 -25.90
CA LEU A 210 25.61 9.04 -25.47
C LEU A 210 27.13 9.21 -25.50
N GLU A 211 27.91 8.23 -25.05
CA GLU A 211 29.38 8.26 -25.06
C GLU A 211 29.95 8.32 -26.49
N THR A 212 29.31 7.62 -27.43
CA THR A 212 29.73 7.62 -28.84
C THR A 212 29.62 9.00 -29.48
N TYR A 213 28.62 9.80 -29.08
CA TYR A 213 28.27 11.07 -29.72
C TYR A 213 28.52 12.32 -28.86
N SER A 214 28.90 12.17 -27.59
CA SER A 214 29.30 13.29 -26.72
C SER A 214 30.80 13.63 -26.80
N SER A 215 31.56 13.01 -27.72
CA SER A 215 33.01 13.24 -27.91
C SER A 215 33.30 14.42 -28.84
#